data_AF-A0A2S9G877-F1
#
_entry.id   AF-A0A2S9G877-F1
#
_cell.length_a   1.000
_cell.length_b   1.000
_cell.length_c   1.000
_cell.angle_alpha   90.00
_cell.angle_beta   90.00
_cell.angle_gamma   90.00
#
_symmetry.space_group_name_H-M   'P 1'
#
loop_
_entity.id
_entity.type
_entity.pdbx_description
1 polymer ?
#
loop_
_entity_poly.entity_id
_entity_poly.type
_entity_poly.pdbx_seq_one_letter_code
_entity_poly.pdbx_strand_id
1 'polypeptide(L)' 'MTQPDSTSTRPSRRARVERKTKESDIVVELDLDGTGQVSVETGVPFFDHMLTSLGSHASFDLTVKAVGDIEIE' A
#
# COMPACT_ATOMS: atom_id res chain seq x y z
N MET A 1 7.74 39.40 19.28
CA MET A 1 8.97 38.60 19.06
C MET A 1 8.53 37.29 18.45
N THR A 2 8.43 37.26 17.13
CA THR A 2 7.89 36.15 16.34
C THR A 2 8.97 35.08 16.25
N GLN A 3 8.73 33.90 16.81
CA GLN A 3 9.59 32.75 16.54
C GLN A 3 9.33 32.31 15.09
N PRO A 4 10.37 32.06 14.27
CA PRO A 4 10.19 31.52 12.94
C PRO A 4 9.78 30.05 13.07
N ASP A 5 8.66 29.68 12.45
CA ASP A 5 8.23 28.29 12.32
C ASP A 5 9.38 27.46 11.73
N SER A 6 9.90 26.54 12.54
CA SER A 6 10.83 25.51 12.09
C SER A 6 10.07 24.57 11.16
N THR A 7 10.24 24.73 9.85
CA THR A 7 9.79 23.77 8.84
C THR A 7 10.58 22.47 9.01
N SER A 8 10.10 21.60 9.89
CA SER A 8 10.53 20.21 9.98
C SER A 8 10.13 19.52 8.69
N THR A 9 11.07 19.33 7.77
CA THR A 9 10.88 18.50 6.57
C THR A 9 10.63 17.07 7.05
N ARG A 10 9.36 16.68 7.23
CA ARG A 10 9.02 15.29 7.48
C ARG A 10 9.44 14.48 6.25
N PRO A 11 10.19 13.38 6.42
CA PRO A 11 10.49 12.50 5.30
C PRO A 11 9.15 12.00 4.71
N SER A 12 9.10 11.90 3.39
CA SER A 12 7.94 11.35 2.69
C SER A 12 7.61 9.97 3.26
N ARG A 13 6.34 9.77 3.65
CA ARG A 13 5.87 8.54 4.29
C ARG A 13 5.50 7.48 3.27
N ARG A 14 6.49 7.16 2.43
CA ARG A 14 6.39 6.15 1.38
C ARG A 14 7.22 4.93 1.70
N ALA A 15 6.68 3.76 1.37
CA ALA A 15 7.39 2.49 1.47
C ALA A 15 7.08 1.60 0.28
N ARG A 16 8.09 0.85 -0.17
CA ARG A 16 7.95 -0.28 -1.08
C ARG A 16 8.53 -1.51 -0.41
N VAL A 17 7.76 -2.59 -0.40
CA VAL A 17 8.15 -3.87 0.20
C VAL A 17 7.96 -4.96 -0.84
N GLU A 18 8.98 -5.78 -1.00
CA GLU A 18 8.96 -6.97 -1.85
C GLU A 18 9.20 -8.19 -0.97
N ARG A 19 8.36 -9.21 -1.11
CA ARG A 19 8.46 -10.46 -0.36
C ARG A 19 8.23 -11.61 -1.32
N LYS A 20 9.25 -12.45 -1.44
CA LYS A 20 9.18 -13.68 -2.24
C LYS A 20 9.42 -14.89 -1.37
N THR A 21 8.54 -15.87 -1.50
CA THR A 21 8.62 -17.17 -0.84
C THR A 21 8.38 -18.28 -1.88
N LYS A 22 8.30 -19.53 -1.43
CA LYS A 22 7.90 -20.64 -2.31
C LYS A 22 6.42 -20.61 -2.67
N GLU A 23 5.59 -20.05 -1.79
CA GLU A 23 4.11 -20.07 -1.88
C GLU A 23 3.55 -18.80 -2.56
N SER A 24 4.30 -17.70 -2.49
CA SER A 24 3.83 -16.37 -2.93
C SER A 24 4.95 -15.41 -3.29
N ASP A 25 4.66 -14.54 -4.25
CA ASP A 25 5.45 -13.39 -4.68
C ASP A 25 4.60 -12.13 -4.53
N ILE A 26 5.05 -11.20 -3.69
CA ILE A 26 4.25 -10.05 -3.23
C ILE A 26 5.06 -8.76 -3.36
N VAL A 27 4.47 -7.75 -3.96
CA VAL A 27 4.96 -6.37 -4.04
C VAL A 27 3.90 -5.43 -3.49
N VAL A 28 4.29 -4.59 -2.54
CA VAL A 28 3.43 -3.56 -1.96
C VAL A 28 4.12 -2.21 -2.05
N GLU A 29 3.42 -1.20 -2.57
CA GLU A 29 3.79 0.20 -2.48
C GLU A 29 2.72 0.95 -1.71
N LEU A 30 3.14 1.81 -0.78
CA LEU A 30 2.25 2.57 0.08
C LEU A 30 2.77 4.00 0.21
N ASP A 31 1.90 4.99 -0.06
CA ASP A 31 2.07 6.39 0.32
C ASP A 31 0.99 6.78 1.34
N LEU A 32 1.41 7.12 2.56
CA LEU A 32 0.50 7.57 3.63
C LEU A 32 0.01 9.02 3.44
N ASP A 33 0.61 9.77 2.53
CA ASP A 33 0.25 11.16 2.17
C ASP A 33 -0.46 11.21 0.80
N GLY A 34 -1.09 10.10 0.38
CA GLY A 34 -1.73 9.93 -0.92
C GLY A 34 -3.10 10.60 -1.06
N THR A 35 -3.79 10.25 -2.15
CA THR A 35 -5.11 10.78 -2.54
C THR A 35 -6.19 9.70 -2.65
N GLY A 36 -5.88 8.46 -2.28
CA GLY A 36 -6.79 7.33 -2.37
C GLY A 36 -6.66 6.54 -3.68
N GLN A 37 -5.53 6.64 -4.38
CA GLN A 37 -5.27 5.84 -5.58
C GLN A 37 -4.92 4.41 -5.19
N VAL A 38 -5.82 3.47 -5.44
CA VAL A 38 -5.63 2.07 -5.04
C VAL A 38 -5.65 1.14 -6.25
N SER A 39 -4.64 0.29 -6.36
CA SER A 39 -4.54 -0.78 -7.35
C SER A 39 -4.15 -2.07 -6.63
N VAL A 40 -5.07 -3.03 -6.56
CA VAL A 40 -4.86 -4.28 -5.85
C VAL A 40 -5.17 -5.45 -6.77
N GLU A 41 -4.21 -6.34 -6.90
CA GLU A 41 -4.27 -7.57 -7.69
C GLU A 41 -3.62 -8.71 -6.88
N THR A 42 -4.41 -9.45 -6.09
CA THR A 42 -3.91 -10.61 -5.33
C THR A 42 -4.39 -11.95 -5.86
N GLY A 43 -5.29 -11.95 -6.85
CA GLY A 43 -5.95 -13.15 -7.38
C GLY A 43 -7.09 -13.68 -6.50
N VAL A 44 -7.40 -13.01 -5.37
CA VAL A 44 -8.51 -13.35 -4.47
C VAL A 44 -9.50 -12.18 -4.47
N PRO A 45 -10.58 -12.22 -5.27
CA PRO A 45 -11.40 -11.04 -5.55
C PRO A 45 -12.01 -10.36 -4.32
N PHE A 46 -12.35 -11.12 -3.29
CA PHE A 46 -12.87 -10.57 -2.04
C PHE A 46 -11.80 -9.80 -1.26
N PHE A 47 -10.57 -10.30 -1.25
CA PHE A 47 -9.47 -9.62 -0.58
C PHE A 47 -9.05 -8.35 -1.33
N ASP A 48 -9.04 -8.40 -2.67
CA ASP A 48 -8.85 -7.23 -3.52
C ASP A 48 -9.83 -6.10 -3.17
N HIS A 49 -11.11 -6.46 -3.00
CA HIS A 49 -12.16 -5.53 -2.59
C HIS A 49 -11.88 -4.90 -1.21
N MET A 50 -11.53 -5.72 -0.22
CA MET A 50 -11.23 -5.23 1.15
C MET A 50 -10.03 -4.29 1.20
N LEU A 51 -8.96 -4.61 0.48
CA LEU A 51 -7.77 -3.75 0.41
C LEU A 51 -8.04 -2.45 -0.37
N THR A 52 -8.89 -2.51 -1.40
CA THR A 52 -9.35 -1.31 -2.11
C THR A 52 -10.10 -0.38 -1.17
N SER A 53 -11.06 -0.91 -0.40
CA SER A 53 -11.78 -0.14 0.62
C SER A 53 -10.82 0.45 1.68
N LEU A 54 -9.84 -0.33 2.14
CA LEU A 54 -8.84 0.14 3.10
C LEU A 54 -8.08 1.37 2.57
N GLY A 55 -7.50 1.28 1.36
CA GLY A 55 -6.71 2.37 0.79
C GLY A 55 -7.56 3.61 0.49
N SER A 56 -8.75 3.44 -0.09
CA SER A 56 -9.63 4.57 -0.42
C SER A 56 -10.16 5.29 0.83
N HIS A 57 -10.59 4.57 1.87
CA HIS A 57 -11.09 5.20 3.09
C HIS A 57 -10.00 5.79 3.97
N ALA A 58 -8.77 5.28 3.87
CA ALA A 58 -7.61 5.84 4.55
C ALA A 58 -6.96 7.01 3.77
N SER A 59 -7.40 7.28 2.54
CA SER A 59 -6.77 8.25 1.62
C SER A 59 -5.31 7.92 1.33
N PHE A 60 -4.97 6.63 1.25
CA PHE A 60 -3.63 6.17 0.89
C PHE A 60 -3.53 5.92 -0.61
N ASP A 61 -2.34 6.15 -1.16
CA ASP A 61 -2.01 5.57 -2.45
C ASP A 61 -1.39 4.19 -2.19
N LEU A 62 -2.07 3.13 -2.64
CA LEU A 62 -1.74 1.74 -2.31
C LEU A 62 -1.69 0.91 -3.60
N THR A 63 -0.54 0.33 -3.88
CA THR A 63 -0.41 -0.70 -4.92
C THR A 63 -0.06 -2.02 -4.28
N VAL A 64 -0.85 -3.07 -4.54
CA VAL A 64 -0.57 -4.44 -4.08
C VAL A 64 -0.64 -5.38 -5.27
N LYS A 65 0.45 -6.09 -5.51
CA LYS A 65 0.51 -7.19 -6.48
C LYS A 65 0.94 -8.44 -5.76
N ALA A 66 0.11 -9.46 -5.78
CA ALA A 66 0.43 -10.75 -5.20
C ALA A 66 0.07 -11.86 -6.18
N VAL A 67 1.00 -12.78 -6.38
CA VAL A 67 0.81 -14.03 -7.10
C VAL A 67 1.21 -15.14 -6.16
N GLY A 68 0.38 -16.17 -6.02
CA GLY A 68 0.68 -17.32 -5.17
C GLY A 68 -0.11 -18.54 -5.57
N ASP A 69 0.06 -19.60 -4.80
CA ASP A 69 -0.48 -20.93 -5.10
C ASP A 69 -1.96 -21.06 -4.69
N ILE A 70 -2.83 -20.20 -5.22
CA ILE A 70 -4.27 -20.14 -4.89
C ILE A 70 -4.98 -21.47 -5.18
N GLU A 71 -4.44 -22.28 -6.10
CA GLU A 71 -5.00 -23.58 -6.47
C GLU A 71 -4.82 -24.68 -5.41
N ILE A 72 -3.95 -24.47 -4.41
CA ILE A 72 -3.74 -25.42 -3.30
C ILE A 72 -4.86 -25.31 -2.24
N GLU A 73 -5.58 -24.18 -2.22
CA GLU A 73 -6.56 -23.81 -1.20
C GLU A 73 -8.03 -23.95 -1.65
#